data_AF-A0A486R180-F1
#
_entry.id   AF-A0A486R180-F1
#
_cell.length_a   1.000
_cell.length_b   1.000
_cell.length_c   1.000
_cell.angle_alpha   90.00
_cell.angle_beta   90.00
_cell.angle_gamma   90.00
#
_symmetry.space_group_name_H-M   'P 1'
#
loop_
_entity.id
_entity.type
_entity.pdbx_description
1 polymer ?
#
loop_
_entity_poly.entity_id
_entity_poly.type
_entity_poly.pdbx_seq_one_letter_code
_entity_poly.pdbx_strand_id
1 'polypeptide(L)' 'MNTLNHQFAEQTAITASVVPDELRIGFWPQHFGSIPQWITLEPQIFAWMDRLCADYSGGVWSFYTLCNGGAFMVPV' A
#
# COMPACT_ATOMS: atom_id res chain seq x y z
N MET A 1 -22.56 23.00 31.07
CA MET A 1 -21.66 23.39 29.95
C MET A 1 -20.72 22.22 29.75
N ASN A 2 -21.08 21.31 28.84
CA ASN A 2 -20.33 20.09 28.60
C ASN A 2 -19.28 20.43 27.55
N THR A 3 -18.07 20.74 28.02
CA THR A 3 -16.89 20.87 27.16
C THR A 3 -16.63 19.49 26.55
N LEU A 4 -17.05 19.32 25.30
CA LEU A 4 -16.65 18.22 24.46
C LEU A 4 -15.12 18.32 24.30
N ASN A 5 -14.40 17.52 25.09
CA ASN A 5 -13.01 17.22 24.85
C ASN A 5 -12.93 16.55 23.48
N HIS A 6 -12.73 17.35 22.45
CA HIS A 6 -12.21 16.86 21.19
C HIS A 6 -10.77 16.43 21.50
N GLN A 7 -10.61 15.20 21.99
CA GLN A 7 -9.35 14.49 21.91
C GLN A 7 -9.03 14.43 20.42
N PHE A 8 -8.26 15.41 19.93
CA PHE A 8 -7.45 15.20 18.75
C PHE A 8 -6.67 13.94 19.06
N ALA A 9 -6.99 12.84 18.37
CA ALA A 9 -6.15 11.66 18.43
C ALA A 9 -4.73 12.15 18.13
N GLU A 10 -3.81 11.94 19.08
CA GLU A 10 -2.37 12.07 18.84
C GLU A 10 -2.12 11.48 17.45
N GLN A 11 -1.66 12.32 16.53
CA GLN A 11 -1.53 11.95 15.14
C GLN A 11 -0.30 11.05 15.04
N THR A 12 -0.46 9.79 15.44
CA THR A 12 0.60 8.79 15.48
C THR A 12 1.22 8.71 14.09
N ALA A 13 2.53 8.97 14.00
CA ALA A 13 3.23 8.93 12.74
C ALA A 13 3.03 7.55 12.08
N ILE A 14 2.56 7.54 10.84
CA ILE A 14 2.43 6.32 10.06
C ILE A 14 3.82 5.95 9.54
N THR A 15 4.38 4.86 10.06
CA THR A 15 5.68 4.34 9.61
C THR A 15 5.49 3.26 8.55
N ALA A 16 6.39 3.23 7.57
CA ALA A 16 6.45 2.20 6.54
C ALA A 16 7.60 1.22 6.78
N SER A 17 7.35 -0.07 6.61
CA SER A 17 8.32 -1.15 6.71
C SER A 17 8.40 -1.89 5.38
N VAL A 18 9.62 -2.12 4.88
CA VAL A 18 9.83 -2.85 3.64
C VAL A 18 9.47 -4.33 3.82
N VAL A 19 8.85 -4.91 2.80
CA VAL A 19 8.51 -6.34 2.74
C VAL A 19 9.67 -7.10 2.09
N PRO A 20 10.30 -8.05 2.79
CA PRO A 20 11.32 -8.92 2.21
C PRO A 20 10.80 -9.72 1.01
N ASP A 21 11.68 -10.00 0.06
CA ASP A 21 11.33 -10.68 -1.20
C ASP A 21 10.66 -12.04 -0.97
N GLU A 22 11.10 -12.79 0.04
CA GLU A 22 10.54 -14.08 0.44
C GLU A 22 9.06 -14.01 0.82
N LEU A 23 8.59 -12.85 1.30
CA LEU A 23 7.21 -12.64 1.74
C LEU A 23 6.33 -12.00 0.66
N ARG A 24 6.88 -11.59 -0.48
CA ARG A 24 6.12 -10.88 -1.54
C ARG A 24 4.98 -11.71 -2.10
N ILE A 25 5.14 -13.03 -2.20
CA ILE A 25 4.08 -13.92 -2.70
C ILE A 25 2.82 -13.88 -1.81
N GLY A 26 2.97 -13.62 -0.52
CA GLY A 26 1.88 -13.53 0.45
C GLY A 26 1.29 -12.12 0.61
N PHE A 27 1.91 -11.10 0.02
CA PHE A 27 1.57 -9.70 0.29
C PHE A 27 0.11 -9.36 -0.02
N TRP A 28 -0.31 -9.52 -1.27
CA TRP A 28 -1.69 -9.21 -1.67
C TRP A 28 -2.75 -10.06 -0.95
N PRO A 29 -2.65 -11.39 -0.86
CA PRO A 29 -3.66 -12.17 -0.16
C PRO A 29 -3.71 -11.84 1.35
N GLN A 30 -2.59 -11.49 1.98
CA GLN A 30 -2.57 -11.11 3.40
C GLN A 30 -3.28 -9.78 3.66
N HIS A 31 -3.11 -8.79 2.78
CA HIS A 31 -3.66 -7.44 2.98
C HIS A 31 -5.05 -7.24 2.36
N PHE A 32 -5.31 -7.86 1.22
CA PHE A 32 -6.50 -7.62 0.40
C PHE A 32 -7.23 -8.91 0.01
N GLY A 33 -6.83 -10.08 0.52
CA GLY A 33 -7.38 -11.38 0.10
C GLY A 33 -8.88 -11.57 0.30
N SER A 34 -9.51 -10.78 1.18
CA SER A 34 -10.96 -10.75 1.38
C SER A 34 -11.72 -9.94 0.33
N ILE A 35 -11.03 -9.12 -0.47
CA ILE A 35 -11.63 -8.28 -1.51
C ILE A 35 -11.74 -9.09 -2.80
N PRO A 36 -12.93 -9.16 -3.43
CA PRO A 36 -13.07 -9.78 -4.73
C PRO A 36 -12.07 -9.20 -5.74
N GLN A 37 -11.46 -10.06 -6.56
CA GLN A 37 -10.50 -9.67 -7.61
C GLN A 37 -9.20 -9.01 -7.10
N TRP A 38 -8.82 -9.18 -5.83
CA TRP A 38 -7.56 -8.65 -5.28
C TRP A 38 -6.32 -8.98 -6.13
N ILE A 39 -6.32 -10.11 -6.84
CA ILE A 39 -5.22 -10.53 -7.73
C ILE A 39 -4.98 -9.56 -8.89
N THR A 40 -5.95 -8.71 -9.20
CA THR A 40 -5.85 -7.69 -10.26
C THR A 40 -5.20 -6.39 -9.80
N LEU A 41 -4.98 -6.20 -8.49
CA LEU A 41 -4.43 -4.96 -7.94
C LEU A 41 -3.06 -4.61 -8.53
N GLU A 42 -2.13 -5.57 -8.55
CA GLU A 42 -0.78 -5.35 -9.09
C GLU A 42 -0.79 -5.06 -10.61
N PRO A 43 -1.47 -5.86 -11.46
CA PRO A 43 -1.65 -5.51 -12.87
C PRO A 43 -2.29 -4.13 -13.10
N GLN A 44 -3.25 -3.74 -12.26
CA GLN A 44 -3.89 -2.42 -12.35
C GLN A 44 -2.92 -1.29 -12.01
N ILE A 45 -2.07 -1.45 -10.99
CA ILE A 45 -1.03 -0.47 -10.63
C ILE A 45 -0.09 -0.26 -11.82
N PHE A 46 0.36 -1.32 -12.48
CA PHE A 46 1.20 -1.21 -13.67
C PHE A 46 0.49 -0.50 -14.82
N ALA A 47 -0.76 -0.89 -15.12
CA ALA A 47 -1.54 -0.25 -16.17
C ALA A 47 -1.81 1.24 -15.90
N TRP A 48 -1.92 1.64 -14.63
CA TRP A 48 -2.01 3.06 -14.27
C TRP A 48 -0.68 3.78 -14.51
N MET A 49 0.45 3.18 -14.16
CA MET A 49 1.77 3.78 -14.42
C MET A 49 2.04 3.97 -15.92
N ASP A 50 1.69 2.98 -16.74
CA ASP A 50 1.77 3.08 -18.21
C ASP A 50 0.96 4.26 -18.76
N ARG A 51 -0.15 4.63 -18.11
CA ARG A 51 -0.99 5.76 -18.50
C ARG A 51 -0.49 7.10 -17.98
N LEU A 52 0.10 7.10 -16.78
CA LEU A 52 0.52 8.32 -16.09
C LEU A 52 1.89 8.81 -16.57
N CYS A 53 2.73 7.92 -17.09
CA CYS A 53 4.07 8.25 -17.54
C CYS A 53 4.35 7.58 -18.89
N ALA A 54 4.44 8.38 -19.96
CA ALA A 54 4.70 7.88 -21.31
C ALA A 54 6.08 7.22 -21.46
N ASP A 55 7.03 7.63 -20.61
CA ASP A 55 8.39 7.08 -20.58
C ASP A 55 8.56 5.94 -19.56
N TYR A 56 7.48 5.52 -18.88
CA TYR A 56 7.52 4.38 -17.99
C TYR A 56 7.59 3.09 -18.79
N SER A 57 8.64 2.30 -18.54
CA SER A 57 8.89 1.04 -19.24
C SER A 57 8.82 -0.16 -18.28
N GLY A 58 8.08 -0.04 -17.19
CA GLY A 58 8.13 -1.01 -16.09
C GLY A 58 9.25 -0.72 -15.09
N GLY A 59 9.63 -1.74 -14.32
CA GLY A 59 10.72 -1.65 -13.35
C GLY A 59 10.61 -2.69 -12.24
N VAL A 60 11.57 -2.67 -11.33
CA VAL A 60 11.47 -3.43 -10.08
C VAL A 60 10.69 -2.58 -9.09
N TRP A 61 9.81 -3.23 -8.33
CA TRP A 61 9.02 -2.58 -7.31
C TRP A 61 9.35 -3.11 -5.92
N SER A 62 9.35 -2.21 -4.94
CA SER A 62 9.45 -2.53 -3.53
C SER A 62 8.07 -2.45 -2.87
N PHE A 63 7.81 -3.39 -1.97
CA PHE A 63 6.54 -3.52 -1.26
C PHE A 63 6.71 -3.04 0.18
N TYR A 64 5.68 -2.39 0.71
CA TYR A 64 5.70 -1.79 2.04
C TYR A 64 4.41 -2.06 2.80
N THR A 65 4.54 -2.29 4.10
CA THR A 65 3.43 -2.31 5.05
C THR A 65 3.50 -1.07 5.93
N LEU A 66 2.34 -0.57 6.33
CA LEU A 66 2.19 0.58 7.20
C LEU A 66 1.77 0.11 8.60
N CYS A 67 2.24 0.78 9.64
CA CYS A 67 1.91 0.43 11.03
C CYS A 67 0.42 0.52 11.37
N ASN A 68 -0.38 1.18 10.53
CA ASN A 68 -1.84 1.27 10.64
C ASN A 68 -2.59 0.17 9.85
N GLY A 69 -1.87 -0.83 9.33
CA GLY A 69 -2.44 -1.93 8.54
C GLY A 69 -2.54 -1.66 7.03
N GLY A 70 -2.18 -0.46 6.58
CA GLY A 70 -2.10 -0.15 5.15
C GLY A 70 -0.94 -0.87 4.44
N ALA A 71 -1.00 -0.89 3.12
CA ALA A 71 -0.01 -1.54 2.27
C ALA A 71 0.08 -0.80 0.93
N PHE A 72 1.29 -0.71 0.37
CA PHE A 72 1.51 -0.12 -0.95
C PHE A 72 2.78 -0.69 -1.59
N MET A 73 2.97 -0.42 -2.88
CA MET A 73 4.20 -0.71 -3.62
C MET A 73 4.66 0.54 -4.37
N VAL A 74 5.96 0.70 -4.54
CA VAL A 74 6.58 1.81 -5.28
C VAL A 74 7.67 1.30 -6.22
N PRO A 75 7.88 1.95 -7.38
CA PRO A 75 9.03 1.65 -8.23
C PRO A 75 10.33 2.03 -7.49
N VAL A 76 11.37 1.23 -7.69
CA VAL A 76 12.74 1.47 -7.17
C VAL A 76 13.45 2.53 -8.00
#